data_AF-U7V5D2-F1
#
_entry.id   AF-U7V5D2-F1
#
_cell.length_a   1.000
_cell.length_b   1.000
_cell.length_c   1.000
_cell.angle_alpha   90.00
_cell.angle_beta   90.00
_cell.angle_gamma   90.00
#
_symmetry.space_group_name_H-M   'P 1'
#
loop_
_entity.id
_entity.type
_entity.pdbx_description
1 polymer ?
#
loop_
_entity_poly.entity_id
_entity_poly.type
_entity_poly.pdbx_seq_one_letter_code
_entity_poly.pdbx_strand_id
1 'polypeptide(L)'
;MSHQQRHDRYTAALALLGSPEAIIRLGGALALVELADDWLTDETDPQEHGRRKAQTIITTLCAYICSPFQLAHDYERLMGDQPQGLTPQQARRFRAEKTELAAEAQVRGRILTEIHDRVRWEPSDGGQPATNTAPDPEKVTAGLWSHLRFDFSGAVFFYPVDFTQSYWGAGANFRGCTYRDQARFTRSIYGADALFDRSVYHGEAFLSDSVYRAGAGLSECVWGADARLVGCVYEGNVNLSACTWEGAAYLSDCTYYGYTYLADSVYRGDADFWQSTFYGTANLEHCTYSRGARFEDSIYHSAAYLGDSVFRRTANLAFTVYWGAAHFGGCVFAGQAWLDNCVWFDGADFSGVKFKKKTDFEEAHLLGATDFLGASFARVPAFTGGVFNTAAENVFEVSAKSKQPLPLAGGIPQGARALTATERQVLAERLQAAGAGRETNAREFEQPRSELIRWVRYEVAGTLDEAEADSVGVFTEAA
;
A
#
# COMPACT_ATOMS: atom_id res chain seq x y z
N MET A 1 44.32 -8.16 -1.91
CA MET A 1 44.60 -9.38 -1.10
C MET A 1 44.47 -10.60 -1.98
N SER A 2 45.14 -11.72 -1.68
CA SER A 2 44.91 -12.96 -2.44
C SER A 2 43.55 -13.58 -2.12
N HIS A 3 43.00 -14.38 -3.04
CA HIS A 3 41.75 -15.10 -2.82
C HIS A 3 41.83 -16.06 -1.61
N GLN A 4 43.00 -16.66 -1.38
CA GLN A 4 43.24 -17.52 -0.22
C GLN A 4 43.14 -16.73 1.09
N GLN A 5 43.77 -15.55 1.16
CA GLN A 5 43.69 -14.69 2.35
C GLN A 5 42.26 -14.26 2.66
N ARG A 6 41.46 -13.94 1.64
CA ARG A 6 40.03 -13.63 1.81
C ARG A 6 39.24 -14.84 2.31
N HIS A 7 39.54 -16.05 1.82
CA HIS A 7 38.92 -17.28 2.28
C HIS A 7 39.27 -17.62 3.74
N ASP A 8 40.52 -17.40 4.14
CA ASP A 8 40.96 -17.61 5.53
C ASP A 8 40.27 -16.61 6.48
N ARG A 9 40.18 -15.33 6.10
CA ARG A 9 39.41 -14.30 6.84
C ARG A 9 37.95 -14.67 6.97
N TYR A 10 37.32 -15.13 5.90
CA TYR A 10 35.93 -15.58 5.91
C TYR A 10 35.72 -16.71 6.96
N THR A 11 36.57 -17.73 6.92
CA THR A 11 36.49 -18.87 7.85
C THR A 11 36.72 -18.46 9.30
N ALA A 12 37.68 -17.57 9.54
CA ALA A 12 37.93 -17.02 10.87
C ALA A 12 36.74 -16.20 11.38
N ALA A 13 36.16 -15.33 10.55
CA ALA A 13 35.00 -14.51 10.91
C ALA A 13 33.76 -15.35 11.22
N LEU A 14 33.52 -16.44 10.47
CA LEU A 14 32.47 -17.41 10.76
C LEU A 14 32.64 -18.07 12.14
N ALA A 15 33.88 -18.43 12.50
CA ALA A 15 34.15 -19.02 13.82
C ALA A 15 33.83 -18.04 14.96
N LEU A 16 34.14 -16.75 14.77
CA LEU A 16 33.80 -15.70 15.74
C LEU A 16 32.28 -15.48 15.84
N LEU A 17 31.56 -15.52 14.72
CA LEU A 17 30.09 -15.39 14.66
C LEU A 17 29.37 -16.51 15.43
N GLY A 18 30.00 -17.69 15.56
CA GLY A 18 29.48 -18.81 16.36
C GLY A 18 29.78 -18.75 17.86
N SER A 19 30.45 -17.70 18.35
CA SER A 19 30.84 -17.57 19.76
C SER A 19 29.63 -17.48 20.72
N PRO A 20 29.69 -18.03 21.95
CA PRO A 20 28.66 -17.78 22.96
C PRO A 20 28.64 -16.32 23.45
N GLU A 21 29.74 -15.57 23.27
CA GLU A 21 29.87 -14.18 23.71
C GLU A 21 29.42 -13.20 22.61
N ALA A 22 28.39 -12.39 22.92
CA ALA A 22 27.79 -11.47 21.95
C ALA A 22 28.79 -10.48 21.32
N ILE A 23 29.75 -9.96 22.11
CA ILE A 23 30.76 -9.02 21.61
C ILE A 23 31.70 -9.67 20.58
N ILE A 24 32.02 -10.96 20.77
CA ILE A 24 32.85 -11.72 19.83
C ILE A 24 32.05 -12.02 18.56
N ARG A 25 30.77 -12.39 18.68
CA ARG A 25 29.87 -12.57 17.52
C ARG A 25 29.78 -11.32 16.67
N LEU A 26 29.62 -10.16 17.33
CA LEU A 26 29.59 -8.87 16.65
C LEU A 26 30.88 -8.61 15.87
N GLY A 27 32.05 -8.86 16.47
CA GLY A 27 33.33 -8.73 15.79
C GLY A 27 33.44 -9.64 14.55
N GLY A 28 32.96 -10.88 14.64
CA GLY A 28 32.86 -11.79 13.49
C GLY A 28 31.95 -11.25 12.39
N ALA A 29 30.79 -10.72 12.75
CA ALA A 29 29.84 -10.14 11.80
C ALA A 29 30.42 -8.92 11.06
N LEU A 30 31.07 -8.01 11.78
CA LEU A 30 31.70 -6.82 11.18
C LEU A 30 32.87 -7.20 10.26
N ALA A 31 33.65 -8.21 10.62
CA ALA A 31 34.70 -8.73 9.75
C ALA A 31 34.16 -9.35 8.45
N LEU A 32 32.97 -9.97 8.50
CA LEU A 32 32.27 -10.44 7.31
C LEU A 32 31.78 -9.26 6.45
N VAL A 33 31.19 -8.23 7.06
CA VAL A 33 30.74 -7.01 6.38
C VAL A 33 31.90 -6.36 5.61
N GLU A 34 33.03 -6.09 6.26
CA GLU A 34 34.22 -5.53 5.62
C GLU A 34 34.73 -6.41 4.47
N LEU A 35 34.69 -7.74 4.64
CA LEU A 35 35.11 -8.66 3.59
C LEU A 35 34.18 -8.63 2.37
N ALA A 36 32.89 -8.40 2.56
CA ALA A 36 31.95 -8.24 1.45
C ALA A 36 32.24 -6.95 0.67
N ASP A 37 32.54 -5.84 1.36
CA ASP A 37 32.99 -4.60 0.71
C ASP A 37 34.28 -4.82 -0.08
N ASP A 38 35.28 -5.47 0.54
CA ASP A 38 36.55 -5.82 -0.08
C ASP A 38 36.39 -6.65 -1.37
N TRP A 39 35.32 -7.44 -1.50
CA TRP A 39 35.00 -8.20 -2.70
C TRP A 39 34.30 -7.36 -3.77
N LEU A 40 33.48 -6.38 -3.38
CA LEU A 40 32.72 -5.55 -4.30
C LEU A 40 33.52 -4.38 -4.87
N THR A 41 34.53 -3.91 -4.14
CA THR A 41 35.38 -2.78 -4.56
C THR A 41 36.71 -3.22 -5.19
N ASP A 42 36.96 -4.53 -5.31
CA ASP A 42 38.19 -5.04 -5.93
C ASP A 42 38.11 -5.02 -7.46
N GLU A 43 38.70 -3.99 -8.06
CA GLU A 43 38.77 -3.82 -9.51
C GLU A 43 39.65 -4.88 -10.20
N THR A 44 40.44 -5.65 -9.45
CA THR A 44 41.33 -6.69 -10.01
C THR A 44 40.63 -8.04 -10.17
N ASP A 45 39.50 -8.25 -9.51
CA ASP A 45 38.70 -9.47 -9.62
C ASP A 45 37.54 -9.28 -10.62
N PRO A 46 37.17 -10.30 -11.43
CA PRO A 46 36.01 -10.19 -12.30
C PRO A 46 34.76 -9.84 -11.48
N GLN A 47 34.07 -8.76 -11.87
CA GLN A 47 32.93 -8.21 -11.10
C GLN A 47 31.88 -9.28 -10.72
N GLU A 48 31.60 -10.24 -11.60
CA GLU A 48 30.69 -11.36 -11.33
C GLU A 48 31.21 -12.32 -10.24
N HIS A 49 32.52 -12.57 -10.19
CA HIS A 49 33.14 -13.39 -9.15
C HIS A 49 33.07 -12.69 -7.78
N GLY A 50 33.48 -11.42 -7.70
CA GLY A 50 33.38 -10.60 -6.49
C GLY A 50 31.94 -10.52 -5.98
N ARG A 51 30.97 -10.26 -6.85
CA ARG A 51 29.52 -10.27 -6.52
C ARG A 51 29.06 -11.58 -5.91
N ARG A 52 29.44 -12.72 -6.50
CA ARG A 52 29.08 -14.06 -5.99
C ARG A 52 29.70 -14.34 -4.61
N LYS A 53 30.92 -13.85 -4.37
CA LYS A 53 31.57 -13.97 -3.06
C LYS A 53 30.90 -13.08 -2.00
N ALA A 54 30.63 -11.82 -2.33
CA ALA A 54 29.86 -10.92 -1.48
C ALA A 54 28.46 -11.49 -1.16
N GLN A 55 27.75 -12.02 -2.17
CA GLN A 55 26.45 -12.66 -1.97
C GLN A 55 26.50 -13.82 -0.96
N THR A 56 27.56 -14.63 -0.98
CA THR A 56 27.74 -15.73 -0.01
C THR A 56 27.84 -15.20 1.41
N ILE A 57 28.52 -14.08 1.60
CA ILE A 57 28.64 -13.40 2.90
C ILE A 57 27.29 -12.83 3.33
N ILE A 58 26.56 -12.14 2.42
CA ILE A 58 25.22 -11.61 2.72
C ILE A 58 24.25 -12.74 3.11
N THR A 59 24.26 -13.86 2.39
CA THR A 59 23.45 -15.04 2.73
C THR A 59 23.76 -15.54 4.14
N THR A 60 25.03 -15.51 4.55
CA THR A 60 25.45 -15.91 5.91
C THR A 60 24.92 -14.93 6.97
N LEU A 61 25.05 -13.63 6.75
CA LEU A 61 24.56 -12.60 7.67
C LEU A 61 23.03 -12.66 7.82
N CYS A 62 22.31 -12.79 6.70
CA CYS A 62 20.86 -13.00 6.70
C CYS A 62 20.47 -14.28 7.45
N ALA A 63 21.16 -15.40 7.21
CA ALA A 63 20.90 -16.64 7.93
C ALA A 63 21.12 -16.51 9.46
N TYR A 64 22.11 -15.71 9.87
CA TYR A 64 22.32 -15.40 11.30
C TYR A 64 21.14 -14.59 11.86
N ILE A 65 20.69 -13.55 11.16
CA ILE A 65 19.52 -12.75 11.55
C ILE A 65 18.25 -13.62 11.66
N CYS A 66 18.05 -14.54 10.71
CA CYS A 66 16.90 -15.44 10.67
C CYS A 66 17.01 -16.62 11.65
N SER A 67 18.17 -16.82 12.29
CA SER A 67 18.38 -17.98 13.15
C SER A 67 17.45 -17.94 14.38
N PRO A 68 16.84 -19.07 14.78
CA PRO A 68 15.93 -19.09 15.92
C PRO A 68 16.60 -18.62 17.21
N PHE A 69 15.90 -17.77 17.96
CA PHE A 69 16.34 -17.33 19.28
C PHE A 69 15.19 -17.44 20.28
N GLN A 70 15.32 -18.34 21.25
CA GLN A 70 14.21 -18.76 22.11
C GLN A 70 13.57 -17.59 22.87
N LEU A 71 14.39 -16.70 23.42
CA LEU A 71 13.92 -15.54 24.21
C LEU A 71 13.14 -14.52 23.39
N ALA A 72 13.20 -14.56 22.04
CA ALA A 72 12.40 -13.68 21.19
C ALA A 72 10.88 -13.93 21.33
N HIS A 73 10.48 -15.15 21.69
CA HIS A 73 9.06 -15.47 21.96
C HIS A 73 8.57 -14.84 23.26
N ASP A 74 9.47 -14.56 24.18
CA ASP A 74 9.21 -13.93 25.48
C ASP A 74 9.38 -12.39 25.43
N TYR A 75 9.49 -11.80 24.25
CA TYR A 75 9.79 -10.36 24.08
C TYR A 75 8.86 -9.46 24.90
N GLU A 76 7.55 -9.65 24.81
CA GLU A 76 6.57 -8.83 25.55
C GLU A 76 6.76 -8.93 27.07
N ARG A 77 7.07 -10.13 27.58
CA ARG A 77 7.34 -10.39 28.99
C ARG A 77 8.65 -9.72 29.44
N LEU A 78 9.69 -9.77 28.61
CA LEU A 78 11.04 -9.32 28.97
C LEU A 78 11.23 -7.81 28.79
N MET A 79 10.54 -7.17 27.85
CA MET A 79 10.64 -5.73 27.63
C MET A 79 9.93 -4.91 28.71
N GLY A 80 8.87 -5.45 29.32
CA GLY A 80 8.17 -4.83 30.44
C GLY A 80 8.98 -4.72 31.74
N ASP A 81 8.33 -4.16 32.76
CA ASP A 81 8.85 -4.11 34.12
C ASP A 81 8.99 -5.51 34.72
N GLN A 82 9.97 -5.66 35.63
CA GLN A 82 10.12 -6.92 36.36
C GLN A 82 8.82 -7.22 37.14
N PRO A 83 8.22 -8.42 36.98
CA PRO A 83 7.02 -8.79 37.71
C PRO A 83 7.19 -8.68 39.24
N GLN A 84 6.11 -8.26 39.92
CA GLN A 84 6.06 -8.23 41.38
C GLN A 84 5.92 -9.66 41.95
N GLY A 85 6.40 -9.88 43.18
CA GLY A 85 6.26 -11.16 43.87
C GLY A 85 7.22 -12.27 43.44
N LEU A 86 8.22 -11.98 42.59
CA LEU A 86 9.26 -12.95 42.23
C LEU A 86 10.18 -13.26 43.43
N THR A 87 10.53 -14.53 43.59
CA THR A 87 11.62 -14.94 44.48
C THR A 87 12.96 -14.33 44.01
N PRO A 88 13.97 -14.19 44.90
CA PRO A 88 15.28 -13.68 44.50
C PRO A 88 15.91 -14.44 43.32
N GLN A 89 15.70 -15.76 43.22
CA GLN A 89 16.20 -16.58 42.12
C GLN A 89 15.47 -16.29 40.81
N GLN A 90 14.13 -16.18 40.84
CA GLN A 90 13.34 -15.84 39.65
C GLN A 90 13.67 -14.42 39.15
N ALA A 91 13.85 -13.45 40.06
CA ALA A 91 14.26 -12.10 39.69
C ALA A 91 15.65 -12.07 39.02
N ARG A 92 16.61 -12.86 39.52
CA ARG A 92 17.93 -13.01 38.88
C ARG A 92 17.81 -13.63 37.49
N ARG A 93 17.01 -14.68 37.33
CA ARG A 93 16.76 -15.32 36.04
C ARG A 93 16.14 -14.36 35.02
N PHE A 94 15.09 -13.63 35.43
CA PHE A 94 14.45 -12.62 34.59
C PHE A 94 15.45 -11.57 34.08
N ARG A 95 16.31 -11.05 34.97
CA ARG A 95 17.35 -10.08 34.58
C ARG A 95 18.39 -10.67 33.64
N ALA A 96 18.78 -11.92 33.85
CA ALA A 96 19.72 -12.60 32.96
C ALA A 96 19.13 -12.80 31.56
N GLU A 97 17.90 -13.31 31.46
CA GLU A 97 17.17 -13.47 30.19
C GLU A 97 16.98 -12.12 29.47
N LYS A 98 16.62 -11.06 30.21
CA LYS A 98 16.49 -9.70 29.65
C LYS A 98 17.81 -9.18 29.09
N THR A 99 18.92 -9.39 29.80
CA THR A 99 20.26 -9.01 29.33
C THR A 99 20.69 -9.82 28.10
N GLU A 100 20.39 -11.11 28.07
CA GLU A 100 20.72 -11.99 26.93
C GLU A 100 19.93 -11.60 25.67
N LEU A 101 18.62 -11.32 25.82
CA LEU A 101 17.78 -10.80 24.75
C LEU A 101 18.32 -9.48 24.21
N ALA A 102 18.67 -8.54 25.10
CA ALA A 102 19.23 -7.25 24.72
C ALA A 102 20.60 -7.38 24.01
N ALA A 103 21.46 -8.30 24.46
CA ALA A 103 22.75 -8.55 23.84
C ALA A 103 22.59 -9.12 22.42
N GLU A 104 21.69 -10.08 22.21
CA GLU A 104 21.44 -10.62 20.86
C GLU A 104 20.78 -9.59 19.94
N ALA A 105 19.86 -8.77 20.47
CA ALA A 105 19.25 -7.66 19.74
C ALA A 105 20.30 -6.66 19.25
N GLN A 106 21.33 -6.36 20.05
CA GLN A 106 22.43 -5.49 19.65
C GLN A 106 23.26 -6.09 18.51
N VAL A 107 23.57 -7.39 18.56
CA VAL A 107 24.35 -8.05 17.49
C VAL A 107 23.57 -8.02 16.18
N ARG A 108 22.33 -8.52 16.17
CA ARG A 108 21.53 -8.59 14.94
C ARG A 108 21.10 -7.22 14.43
N GLY A 109 20.75 -6.31 15.33
CA GLY A 109 20.44 -4.92 15.01
C GLY A 109 21.62 -4.22 14.36
N ARG A 110 22.85 -4.42 14.86
CA ARG A 110 24.04 -3.85 14.22
C ARG A 110 24.29 -4.45 12.83
N ILE A 111 24.08 -5.75 12.63
CA ILE A 111 24.18 -6.36 11.30
C ILE A 111 23.17 -5.73 10.33
N LEU A 112 21.92 -5.50 10.77
CA LEU A 112 20.94 -4.80 9.95
C LEU A 112 21.38 -3.37 9.61
N THR A 113 21.95 -2.63 10.56
CA THR A 113 22.50 -1.29 10.30
C THR A 113 23.59 -1.32 9.23
N GLU A 114 24.52 -2.27 9.31
CA GLU A 114 25.59 -2.39 8.31
C GLU A 114 25.06 -2.75 6.91
N ILE A 115 24.00 -3.57 6.84
CA ILE A 115 23.27 -3.85 5.59
C ILE A 115 22.62 -2.57 5.08
N HIS A 116 21.85 -1.89 5.94
CA HIS A 116 21.10 -0.67 5.61
C HIS A 116 22.02 0.42 5.04
N ASP A 117 23.13 0.71 5.71
CA ASP A 117 24.11 1.72 5.28
C ASP A 117 24.60 1.49 3.84
N ARG A 118 24.65 0.22 3.40
CA ARG A 118 25.20 -0.17 2.09
C ARG A 118 24.14 -0.38 1.01
N VAL A 119 22.87 -0.52 1.39
CA VAL A 119 21.76 -0.51 0.43
C VAL A 119 21.10 0.86 0.31
N ARG A 120 21.46 1.82 1.18
CA ARG A 120 20.92 3.18 1.13
C ARG A 120 21.26 3.85 -0.21
N TRP A 121 20.26 4.47 -0.83
CA TRP A 121 20.47 5.27 -2.04
C TRP A 121 20.74 6.74 -1.70
N GLU A 122 21.37 7.43 -2.63
CA GLU A 122 21.65 8.87 -2.55
C GLU A 122 21.16 9.58 -3.82
N PRO A 123 20.72 10.85 -3.75
CA PRO A 123 20.42 11.63 -4.94
C PRO A 123 21.63 11.72 -5.87
N SER A 124 21.42 11.48 -7.16
CA SER A 124 22.50 11.48 -8.16
C SER A 124 23.16 12.85 -8.35
N ASP A 125 22.45 13.93 -8.00
CA ASP A 125 22.95 15.31 -8.03
C ASP A 125 23.70 15.72 -6.76
N GLY A 126 23.81 14.83 -5.76
CA GLY A 126 24.42 15.12 -4.45
C GLY A 126 23.56 16.03 -3.56
N GLY A 127 22.32 16.30 -3.94
CA GLY A 127 21.35 17.07 -3.17
C GLY A 127 20.87 16.34 -1.91
N GLN A 128 20.01 17.02 -1.14
CA GLN A 128 19.29 16.35 -0.06
C GLN A 128 18.06 15.62 -0.61
N PRO A 129 17.81 14.38 -0.20
CA PRO A 129 16.63 13.66 -0.64
C PRO A 129 15.35 14.35 -0.16
N ALA A 130 14.34 14.40 -1.01
CA ALA A 130 13.01 14.84 -0.62
C ALA A 130 12.50 14.02 0.59
N THR A 131 11.79 14.69 1.50
CA THR A 131 11.34 14.07 2.75
C THR A 131 9.91 13.56 2.72
N ASN A 132 9.11 14.00 1.75
CA ASN A 132 7.66 13.81 1.73
C ASN A 132 7.12 13.29 0.38
N THR A 133 7.98 12.71 -0.45
CA THR A 133 7.59 12.18 -1.77
C THR A 133 8.39 10.93 -2.09
N ALA A 134 7.82 10.05 -2.91
CA ALA A 134 8.53 8.90 -3.42
C ALA A 134 9.77 9.34 -4.25
N PRO A 135 10.89 8.62 -4.15
CA PRO A 135 12.09 8.95 -4.92
C PRO A 135 11.91 8.61 -6.40
N ASP A 136 12.44 9.46 -7.28
CA ASP A 136 12.54 9.15 -8.71
C ASP A 136 13.70 8.16 -8.94
N PRO A 137 13.44 6.91 -9.37
CA PRO A 137 14.48 5.90 -9.55
C PRO A 137 15.56 6.28 -10.58
N GLU A 138 15.30 7.23 -11.48
CA GLU A 138 16.27 7.71 -12.48
C GLU A 138 17.20 8.79 -11.91
N LYS A 139 16.81 9.46 -10.83
CA LYS A 139 17.56 10.54 -10.17
C LYS A 139 18.30 10.08 -8.91
N VAL A 140 18.46 8.77 -8.70
CA VAL A 140 19.19 8.21 -7.56
C VAL A 140 20.37 7.33 -7.96
N THR A 141 21.37 7.28 -7.09
CA THR A 141 22.48 6.34 -7.14
C THR A 141 22.25 5.25 -6.10
N ALA A 142 22.24 3.99 -6.54
CA ALA A 142 22.04 2.84 -5.66
C ALA A 142 23.29 2.58 -4.80
N GLY A 143 23.08 2.21 -3.53
CA GLY A 143 24.16 1.84 -2.61
C GLY A 143 24.96 0.62 -3.05
N LEU A 144 26.16 0.45 -2.50
CA LEU A 144 27.13 -0.59 -2.87
C LEU A 144 26.54 -2.01 -2.89
N TRP A 145 25.64 -2.35 -1.97
CA TRP A 145 25.05 -3.69 -1.85
C TRP A 145 23.70 -3.86 -2.55
N SER A 146 23.17 -2.80 -3.19
CA SER A 146 21.81 -2.79 -3.75
C SER A 146 21.56 -3.83 -4.85
N HIS A 147 22.62 -4.33 -5.47
CA HIS A 147 22.56 -5.34 -6.54
C HIS A 147 22.68 -6.79 -6.02
N LEU A 148 22.70 -6.98 -4.70
CA LEU A 148 22.68 -8.28 -4.04
C LEU A 148 21.26 -8.65 -3.60
N ARG A 149 21.04 -9.95 -3.35
CA ARG A 149 19.77 -10.50 -2.88
C ARG A 149 19.78 -10.69 -1.37
N PHE A 150 18.65 -10.36 -0.74
CA PHE A 150 18.49 -10.45 0.70
C PHE A 150 17.30 -11.34 1.04
N ASP A 151 17.51 -12.30 1.94
CA ASP A 151 16.47 -13.21 2.39
C ASP A 151 16.37 -13.19 3.91
N PHE A 152 15.39 -12.45 4.40
CA PHE A 152 15.00 -12.35 5.79
C PHE A 152 13.77 -13.21 6.11
N SER A 153 13.36 -14.12 5.22
CA SER A 153 12.11 -14.85 5.41
C SER A 153 12.08 -15.63 6.72
N GLY A 154 10.94 -15.53 7.42
CA GLY A 154 10.74 -16.12 8.73
C GLY A 154 11.47 -15.43 9.89
N ALA A 155 12.14 -14.31 9.67
CA ALA A 155 12.87 -13.61 10.72
C ALA A 155 11.92 -13.08 11.82
N VAL A 156 12.37 -13.19 13.07
CA VAL A 156 11.71 -12.57 14.22
C VAL A 156 12.56 -11.39 14.67
N PHE A 157 12.09 -10.18 14.37
CA PHE A 157 12.73 -8.93 14.77
C PHE A 157 12.21 -8.50 16.13
N PHE A 158 13.02 -8.72 17.17
CA PHE A 158 12.78 -8.32 18.55
C PHE A 158 13.54 -7.03 18.93
N TYR A 159 13.73 -6.18 17.92
CA TYR A 159 14.41 -4.89 17.93
C TYR A 159 13.89 -4.09 16.72
N PRO A 160 14.02 -2.76 16.71
CA PRO A 160 13.58 -1.94 15.59
C PRO A 160 14.27 -2.33 14.27
N VAL A 161 13.50 -2.31 13.19
CA VAL A 161 14.01 -2.48 11.82
C VAL A 161 13.94 -1.14 11.13
N ASP A 162 15.08 -0.65 10.64
CA ASP A 162 15.15 0.55 9.82
C ASP A 162 15.87 0.24 8.50
N PHE A 163 15.12 0.39 7.42
CA PHE A 163 15.55 0.32 6.03
C PHE A 163 15.05 1.54 5.26
N THR A 164 14.84 2.65 5.93
CA THR A 164 14.41 3.91 5.31
C THR A 164 15.41 4.32 4.23
N GLN A 165 14.93 4.70 3.04
CA GLN A 165 15.78 5.08 1.89
C GLN A 165 16.68 3.97 1.36
N SER A 166 16.22 2.71 1.38
CA SER A 166 16.99 1.59 0.82
C SER A 166 16.68 1.35 -0.65
N TYR A 167 17.65 0.83 -1.40
CA TYR A 167 17.51 0.38 -2.78
C TYR A 167 17.72 -1.13 -2.87
N TRP A 168 16.65 -1.86 -3.18
CA TRP A 168 16.63 -3.32 -3.31
C TRP A 168 16.57 -3.72 -4.79
N GLY A 169 17.71 -3.66 -5.47
CA GLY A 169 17.80 -3.84 -6.92
C GLY A 169 17.68 -5.29 -7.40
N ALA A 170 18.14 -6.26 -6.60
CA ALA A 170 18.07 -7.68 -6.96
C ALA A 170 17.04 -8.51 -6.15
N GLY A 171 16.30 -7.85 -5.26
CA GLY A 171 15.17 -8.42 -4.51
C GLY A 171 15.43 -8.55 -3.02
N ALA A 172 14.35 -8.38 -2.24
CA ALA A 172 14.36 -8.48 -0.79
C ALA A 172 13.16 -9.30 -0.31
N ASN A 173 13.45 -10.42 0.35
CA ASN A 173 12.45 -11.34 0.85
C ASN A 173 12.25 -11.17 2.36
N PHE A 174 11.10 -10.67 2.76
CA PHE A 174 10.63 -10.47 4.13
C PHE A 174 9.41 -11.36 4.45
N ARG A 175 9.16 -12.43 3.69
CA ARG A 175 7.98 -13.26 3.89
C ARG A 175 7.97 -13.93 5.26
N GLY A 176 6.81 -13.96 5.91
CA GLY A 176 6.67 -14.66 7.18
C GLY A 176 7.42 -14.00 8.35
N CYS A 177 7.81 -12.73 8.23
CA CYS A 177 8.52 -12.05 9.31
C CYS A 177 7.60 -11.68 10.47
N THR A 178 8.15 -11.61 11.67
CA THR A 178 7.47 -11.05 12.85
C THR A 178 8.22 -9.83 13.34
N TYR A 179 7.57 -8.66 13.34
CA TYR A 179 8.11 -7.40 13.84
C TYR A 179 7.51 -7.11 15.22
N ARG A 180 8.31 -7.30 16.27
CA ARG A 180 7.88 -7.04 17.67
C ARG A 180 7.96 -5.57 18.06
N ASP A 181 8.73 -4.79 17.30
CA ASP A 181 8.95 -3.36 17.46
C ASP A 181 8.68 -2.65 16.12
N GLN A 182 8.94 -1.35 16.03
CA GLN A 182 8.74 -0.57 14.81
C GLN A 182 9.51 -1.13 13.60
N ALA A 183 8.85 -1.12 12.44
CA ALA A 183 9.44 -1.52 11.17
C ALA A 183 9.34 -0.38 10.15
N ARG A 184 10.49 0.12 9.67
CA ARG A 184 10.58 1.26 8.75
C ARG A 184 11.21 0.84 7.43
N PHE A 185 10.46 1.01 6.35
CA PHE A 185 10.84 0.77 4.96
C PHE A 185 10.58 1.98 4.06
N THR A 186 10.30 3.13 4.67
CA THR A 186 9.85 4.36 4.00
C THR A 186 10.87 4.87 2.99
N ARG A 187 10.41 5.50 1.90
CA ARG A 187 11.28 6.08 0.85
C ARG A 187 12.22 5.08 0.17
N SER A 188 11.83 3.81 0.10
CA SER A 188 12.65 2.77 -0.50
C SER A 188 12.30 2.52 -1.96
N ILE A 189 13.26 2.01 -2.72
CA ILE A 189 13.09 1.59 -4.11
C ILE A 189 13.28 0.08 -4.20
N TYR A 190 12.29 -0.61 -4.75
CA TYR A 190 12.32 -2.04 -5.01
C TYR A 190 12.42 -2.27 -6.51
N GLY A 191 13.65 -2.50 -6.99
CA GLY A 191 13.95 -2.75 -8.40
C GLY A 191 13.57 -4.15 -8.87
N ALA A 192 13.47 -5.10 -7.93
CA ALA A 192 12.94 -6.44 -8.13
C ALA A 192 11.83 -6.71 -7.10
N ASP A 193 11.24 -7.90 -7.11
CA ASP A 193 10.08 -8.23 -6.27
C ASP A 193 10.36 -7.96 -4.78
N ALA A 194 9.41 -7.26 -4.15
CA ALA A 194 9.42 -6.92 -2.73
C ALA A 194 8.41 -7.80 -1.99
N LEU A 195 8.88 -8.67 -1.09
CA LEU A 195 8.08 -9.81 -0.63
C LEU A 195 7.87 -9.77 0.88
N PHE A 196 6.76 -9.20 1.33
CA PHE A 196 6.36 -9.07 2.74
C PHE A 196 5.26 -10.05 3.16
N ASP A 197 4.78 -10.89 2.24
CA ASP A 197 3.62 -11.76 2.46
C ASP A 197 3.70 -12.56 3.77
N ARG A 198 2.55 -12.76 4.41
CA ARG A 198 2.38 -13.57 5.64
C ARG A 198 3.15 -13.04 6.85
N SER A 199 3.44 -11.75 6.89
CA SER A 199 4.15 -11.12 8.01
C SER A 199 3.22 -10.59 9.10
N VAL A 200 3.75 -10.47 10.32
CA VAL A 200 3.02 -9.97 11.49
C VAL A 200 3.74 -8.76 12.07
N TYR A 201 3.04 -7.63 12.15
CA TYR A 201 3.54 -6.36 12.66
C TYR A 201 2.88 -6.04 14.00
N HIS A 202 3.55 -6.32 15.12
CA HIS A 202 3.06 -5.91 16.45
C HIS A 202 3.32 -4.43 16.72
N GLY A 203 4.46 -3.91 16.25
CA GLY A 203 4.76 -2.48 16.26
C GLY A 203 4.23 -1.76 15.02
N GLU A 204 4.30 -0.43 15.03
CA GLU A 204 3.93 0.40 13.87
C GLU A 204 4.80 0.06 12.65
N ALA A 205 4.18 0.06 11.47
CA ALA A 205 4.86 -0.19 10.21
C ALA A 205 4.81 1.05 9.30
N PHE A 206 5.97 1.47 8.81
CA PHE A 206 6.13 2.66 7.97
C PHE A 206 6.74 2.28 6.61
N LEU A 207 5.92 2.13 5.59
CA LEU A 207 6.33 1.75 4.22
C LEU A 207 6.03 2.86 3.19
N SER A 208 5.72 4.07 3.67
CA SER A 208 5.26 5.19 2.83
C SER A 208 6.33 5.67 1.85
N ASP A 209 5.90 6.43 0.84
CA ASP A 209 6.74 7.11 -0.14
C ASP A 209 7.71 6.18 -0.87
N SER A 210 7.33 4.91 -1.09
CA SER A 210 8.21 3.92 -1.70
C SER A 210 7.83 3.64 -3.16
N VAL A 211 8.81 3.25 -3.96
CA VAL A 211 8.62 2.86 -5.37
C VAL A 211 8.83 1.36 -5.55
N TYR A 212 7.82 0.68 -6.09
CA TYR A 212 7.84 -0.74 -6.39
C TYR A 212 7.84 -0.94 -7.91
N ARG A 213 9.04 -1.15 -8.47
CA ARG A 213 9.22 -1.28 -9.93
C ARG A 213 8.78 -2.64 -10.47
N ALA A 214 8.94 -3.67 -9.64
CA ALA A 214 8.46 -5.02 -9.89
C ALA A 214 7.25 -5.33 -8.97
N GLY A 215 6.95 -6.61 -8.76
CA GLY A 215 5.81 -7.00 -7.93
C GLY A 215 6.02 -6.69 -6.45
N ALA A 216 4.97 -6.22 -5.77
CA ALA A 216 4.94 -6.03 -4.33
C ALA A 216 3.95 -7.01 -3.68
N GLY A 217 4.47 -8.01 -2.98
CA GLY A 217 3.66 -8.98 -2.23
C GLY A 217 3.57 -8.57 -0.76
N LEU A 218 2.38 -8.26 -0.27
CA LEU A 218 2.05 -7.93 1.12
C LEU A 218 0.79 -8.68 1.58
N SER A 219 0.46 -9.81 0.96
CA SER A 219 -0.79 -10.53 1.25
C SER A 219 -0.72 -11.31 2.55
N GLU A 220 -1.87 -11.65 3.12
CA GLU A 220 -1.98 -12.47 4.33
C GLU A 220 -1.22 -11.88 5.55
N CYS A 221 -1.00 -10.57 5.57
CA CYS A 221 -0.33 -9.90 6.67
C CYS A 221 -1.31 -9.61 7.84
N VAL A 222 -0.74 -9.54 9.05
CA VAL A 222 -1.43 -9.06 10.25
C VAL A 222 -0.78 -7.77 10.73
N TRP A 223 -1.51 -6.67 10.69
CA TRP A 223 -1.07 -5.34 11.13
C TRP A 223 -1.67 -5.06 12.50
N GLY A 224 -0.94 -5.43 13.55
CA GLY A 224 -1.32 -5.31 14.95
C GLY A 224 -1.42 -3.87 15.45
N ALA A 225 -0.56 -3.00 14.92
CA ALA A 225 -0.58 -1.55 15.12
C ALA A 225 -0.84 -0.82 13.80
N ASP A 226 -0.81 0.51 13.84
CA ASP A 226 -1.02 1.35 12.66
C ASP A 226 0.04 1.09 11.58
N ALA A 227 -0.43 1.04 10.33
CA ALA A 227 0.39 0.76 9.16
C ALA A 227 0.22 1.89 8.14
N ARG A 228 1.36 2.48 7.74
CA ARG A 228 1.42 3.64 6.83
C ARG A 228 2.09 3.26 5.52
N LEU A 229 1.29 3.21 4.47
CA LEU A 229 1.67 2.91 3.09
C LEU A 229 1.15 4.05 2.19
N VAL A 230 1.41 5.29 2.59
CA VAL A 230 0.94 6.52 1.92
C VAL A 230 1.95 6.95 0.86
N GLY A 231 1.53 7.61 -0.22
CA GLY A 231 2.48 8.22 -1.16
C GLY A 231 3.26 7.21 -2.03
N CYS A 232 2.82 5.95 -2.07
CA CYS A 232 3.56 4.90 -2.77
C CYS A 232 3.28 4.87 -4.27
N VAL A 233 4.29 4.47 -5.04
CA VAL A 233 4.18 4.24 -6.49
C VAL A 233 4.42 2.77 -6.79
N TYR A 234 3.42 2.10 -7.35
CA TYR A 234 3.48 0.70 -7.76
C TYR A 234 3.49 0.61 -9.28
N GLU A 235 4.69 0.48 -9.88
CA GLU A 235 4.84 0.25 -11.32
C GLU A 235 4.43 -1.19 -11.69
N GLY A 236 4.77 -2.15 -10.83
CA GLY A 236 4.33 -3.54 -10.91
C GLY A 236 3.00 -3.81 -10.20
N ASN A 237 2.57 -5.07 -10.22
CA ASN A 237 1.38 -5.50 -9.48
C ASN A 237 1.62 -5.44 -7.97
N VAL A 238 0.59 -5.07 -7.20
CA VAL A 238 0.62 -5.10 -5.73
C VAL A 238 -0.45 -6.03 -5.20
N ASN A 239 -0.08 -6.85 -4.21
CA ASN A 239 -0.99 -7.75 -3.53
C ASN A 239 -1.01 -7.47 -2.02
N LEU A 240 -2.09 -6.88 -1.54
CA LEU A 240 -2.44 -6.57 -0.15
C LEU A 240 -3.70 -7.34 0.30
N SER A 241 -4.05 -8.43 -0.41
CA SER A 241 -5.25 -9.22 -0.14
C SER A 241 -5.12 -10.10 1.10
N ALA A 242 -6.26 -10.59 1.60
CA ALA A 242 -6.35 -11.50 2.75
C ALA A 242 -5.68 -10.95 4.03
N CYS A 243 -5.58 -9.63 4.18
CA CYS A 243 -4.93 -9.01 5.32
C CYS A 243 -5.89 -8.79 6.49
N THR A 244 -5.33 -8.79 7.71
CA THR A 244 -6.04 -8.32 8.91
C THR A 244 -5.38 -7.05 9.45
N TRP A 245 -6.13 -5.95 9.46
CA TRP A 245 -5.68 -4.65 9.98
C TRP A 245 -6.33 -4.42 11.35
N GLU A 246 -5.61 -4.79 12.41
CA GLU A 246 -6.05 -4.53 13.79
C GLU A 246 -5.92 -3.03 14.12
N GLY A 247 -4.80 -2.42 13.73
CA GLY A 247 -4.59 -0.96 13.71
C GLY A 247 -5.18 -0.28 12.48
N ALA A 248 -5.00 1.04 12.38
CA ALA A 248 -5.44 1.81 11.22
C ALA A 248 -4.57 1.52 9.98
N ALA A 249 -5.22 1.44 8.82
CA ALA A 249 -4.60 1.22 7.52
C ALA A 249 -4.60 2.52 6.71
N TYR A 250 -3.43 3.14 6.55
CA TYR A 250 -3.26 4.35 5.75
C TYR A 250 -2.64 3.98 4.39
N LEU A 251 -3.45 3.99 3.34
CA LEU A 251 -3.18 3.59 1.95
C LEU A 251 -3.56 4.71 0.96
N SER A 252 -3.47 5.96 1.43
CA SER A 252 -3.85 7.17 0.69
C SER A 252 -2.73 7.68 -0.22
N ASP A 253 -3.08 8.55 -1.17
CA ASP A 253 -2.14 9.25 -2.05
C ASP A 253 -1.20 8.29 -2.82
N CYS A 254 -1.72 7.14 -3.23
CA CYS A 254 -0.93 6.11 -3.91
C CYS A 254 -1.25 6.05 -5.40
N THR A 255 -0.24 5.71 -6.22
CA THR A 255 -0.39 5.49 -7.65
C THR A 255 -0.12 4.03 -8.00
N TYR A 256 -1.09 3.37 -8.64
CA TYR A 256 -1.04 1.96 -9.00
C TYR A 256 -1.09 1.78 -10.52
N TYR A 257 0.04 1.44 -11.14
CA TYR A 257 0.10 1.13 -12.57
C TYR A 257 -0.29 -0.31 -12.89
N GLY A 258 0.14 -1.26 -12.05
CA GLY A 258 -0.22 -2.68 -12.17
C GLY A 258 -1.57 -3.03 -11.55
N TYR A 259 -1.91 -4.33 -11.61
CA TYR A 259 -3.07 -4.87 -10.90
C TYR A 259 -2.92 -4.70 -9.40
N THR A 260 -4.00 -4.27 -8.74
CA THR A 260 -4.04 -4.02 -7.30
C THR A 260 -5.02 -4.98 -6.64
N TYR A 261 -4.51 -5.89 -5.82
CA TYR A 261 -5.30 -6.86 -5.08
C TYR A 261 -5.40 -6.45 -3.61
N LEU A 262 -6.58 -6.05 -3.16
CA LEU A 262 -6.91 -5.63 -1.79
C LEU A 262 -8.02 -6.50 -1.17
N ALA A 263 -8.57 -7.44 -1.94
CA ALA A 263 -9.71 -8.27 -1.60
C ALA A 263 -9.51 -9.14 -0.35
N ASP A 264 -10.61 -9.71 0.14
CA ASP A 264 -10.65 -10.70 1.23
C ASP A 264 -10.07 -10.19 2.56
N SER A 265 -10.01 -8.87 2.74
CA SER A 265 -9.36 -8.24 3.89
C SER A 265 -10.34 -7.84 4.99
N VAL A 266 -9.85 -7.84 6.24
CA VAL A 266 -10.59 -7.40 7.42
C VAL A 266 -9.91 -6.17 8.02
N TYR A 267 -10.60 -5.04 7.95
CA TYR A 267 -10.19 -3.78 8.55
C TYR A 267 -10.93 -3.58 9.88
N ARG A 268 -10.21 -3.73 11.00
CA ARG A 268 -10.74 -3.47 12.35
C ARG A 268 -10.43 -2.05 12.82
N GLY A 269 -9.32 -1.48 12.37
CA GLY A 269 -9.04 -0.05 12.40
C GLY A 269 -9.81 0.72 11.31
N ASP A 270 -9.56 2.03 11.22
CA ASP A 270 -10.00 2.84 10.08
C ASP A 270 -9.18 2.46 8.84
N ALA A 271 -9.80 2.54 7.67
CA ALA A 271 -9.17 2.25 6.39
C ALA A 271 -9.23 3.49 5.49
N ASP A 272 -8.06 4.00 5.09
CA ASP A 272 -7.95 5.22 4.30
C ASP A 272 -7.27 4.95 2.97
N PHE A 273 -8.02 5.13 1.88
CA PHE A 273 -7.60 5.02 0.48
C PHE A 273 -7.79 6.35 -0.26
N TRP A 274 -7.87 7.47 0.48
CA TRP A 274 -8.13 8.79 -0.07
C TRP A 274 -7.08 9.21 -1.11
N GLN A 275 -7.51 9.92 -2.15
CA GLN A 275 -6.64 10.48 -3.19
C GLN A 275 -5.73 9.46 -3.90
N SER A 276 -6.18 8.23 -4.05
CA SER A 276 -5.41 7.20 -4.75
C SER A 276 -5.81 7.06 -6.22
N THR A 277 -4.83 6.83 -7.09
CA THR A 277 -5.02 6.68 -8.54
C THR A 277 -4.69 5.26 -8.98
N PHE A 278 -5.67 4.58 -9.59
CA PHE A 278 -5.57 3.20 -10.07
C PHE A 278 -5.61 3.15 -11.59
N TYR A 279 -4.45 3.01 -12.23
CA TYR A 279 -4.36 2.75 -13.67
C TYR A 279 -4.65 1.30 -14.01
N GLY A 280 -4.15 0.35 -13.22
CA GLY A 280 -4.51 -1.06 -13.32
C GLY A 280 -5.85 -1.36 -12.64
N THR A 281 -6.40 -2.55 -12.90
CA THR A 281 -7.64 -3.02 -12.25
C THR A 281 -7.43 -3.13 -10.74
N ALA A 282 -8.39 -2.60 -9.97
CA ALA A 282 -8.39 -2.63 -8.51
C ALA A 282 -9.45 -3.60 -7.99
N ASN A 283 -9.01 -4.63 -7.27
CA ASN A 283 -9.90 -5.61 -6.63
C ASN A 283 -9.91 -5.41 -5.11
N LEU A 284 -11.04 -4.96 -4.57
CA LEU A 284 -11.33 -4.71 -3.16
C LEU A 284 -12.55 -5.51 -2.67
N GLU A 285 -12.88 -6.63 -3.34
CA GLU A 285 -14.06 -7.43 -3.03
C GLU A 285 -13.97 -8.19 -1.71
N HIS A 286 -15.12 -8.63 -1.20
CA HIS A 286 -15.23 -9.49 -0.01
C HIS A 286 -14.57 -8.92 1.25
N CYS A 287 -14.44 -7.60 1.35
CA CYS A 287 -13.81 -6.93 2.47
C CYS A 287 -14.80 -6.64 3.61
N THR A 288 -14.31 -6.61 4.85
CA THR A 288 -15.08 -6.13 6.01
C THR A 288 -14.41 -4.92 6.65
N TYR A 289 -15.09 -3.78 6.61
CA TYR A 289 -14.67 -2.53 7.26
C TYR A 289 -15.45 -2.32 8.54
N SER A 290 -14.77 -2.47 9.69
CA SER A 290 -15.41 -2.41 11.00
C SER A 290 -15.59 -0.99 11.53
N ARG A 291 -14.74 -0.07 11.08
CA ARG A 291 -14.79 1.37 11.39
C ARG A 291 -14.99 2.18 10.10
N GLY A 292 -14.49 3.41 10.06
CA GLY A 292 -14.60 4.27 8.89
C GLY A 292 -13.79 3.71 7.72
N ALA A 293 -14.32 3.84 6.51
CA ALA A 293 -13.60 3.57 5.28
C ALA A 293 -13.68 4.80 4.37
N ARG A 294 -12.54 5.29 3.89
CA ARG A 294 -12.44 6.48 3.05
C ARG A 294 -11.82 6.11 1.70
N PHE A 295 -12.54 6.38 0.61
CA PHE A 295 -12.13 6.22 -0.79
C PHE A 295 -12.27 7.53 -1.58
N GLU A 296 -12.58 8.60 -0.85
CA GLU A 296 -12.86 9.93 -1.38
C GLU A 296 -11.71 10.43 -2.27
N ASP A 297 -12.05 11.23 -3.28
CA ASP A 297 -11.11 11.83 -4.23
C ASP A 297 -10.22 10.84 -5.01
N SER A 298 -10.54 9.55 -5.00
CA SER A 298 -9.78 8.55 -5.77
C SER A 298 -10.20 8.48 -7.24
N ILE A 299 -9.30 7.97 -8.08
CA ILE A 299 -9.52 7.84 -9.54
C ILE A 299 -9.24 6.41 -9.97
N TYR A 300 -10.23 5.76 -10.59
CA TYR A 300 -10.12 4.42 -11.14
C TYR A 300 -10.15 4.50 -12.67
N HIS A 301 -8.99 4.34 -13.32
CA HIS A 301 -8.91 4.34 -14.78
C HIS A 301 -9.37 3.02 -15.40
N SER A 302 -9.13 1.91 -14.70
CA SER A 302 -9.60 0.57 -15.05
C SER A 302 -10.73 0.13 -14.11
N ALA A 303 -11.20 -1.11 -14.27
CA ALA A 303 -12.29 -1.63 -13.46
C ALA A 303 -11.97 -1.61 -11.95
N ALA A 304 -12.97 -1.26 -11.16
CA ALA A 304 -12.92 -1.22 -9.69
C ALA A 304 -13.96 -2.19 -9.13
N TYR A 305 -13.49 -3.22 -8.41
CA TYR A 305 -14.34 -4.24 -7.82
C TYR A 305 -14.42 -4.05 -6.31
N LEU A 306 -15.58 -3.71 -5.77
CA LEU A 306 -15.84 -3.57 -4.34
C LEU A 306 -16.91 -4.55 -3.85
N GLY A 307 -17.44 -5.38 -4.74
CA GLY A 307 -18.56 -6.30 -4.54
C GLY A 307 -18.48 -7.14 -3.26
N ASP A 308 -19.66 -7.49 -2.74
CA ASP A 308 -19.84 -8.31 -1.55
C ASP A 308 -19.09 -7.83 -0.28
N SER A 309 -18.69 -6.55 -0.24
CA SER A 309 -18.05 -5.94 0.91
C SER A 309 -19.05 -5.43 1.96
N VAL A 310 -18.61 -5.35 3.21
CA VAL A 310 -19.44 -4.91 4.35
C VAL A 310 -18.81 -3.70 5.04
N PHE A 311 -19.50 -2.57 5.00
CA PHE A 311 -19.12 -1.33 5.68
C PHE A 311 -19.96 -1.14 6.95
N ARG A 312 -19.37 -1.39 8.12
CA ARG A 312 -20.09 -1.37 9.40
C ARG A 312 -20.38 0.04 9.90
N ARG A 313 -19.52 1.00 9.58
CA ARG A 313 -19.67 2.43 9.89
C ARG A 313 -19.71 3.22 8.59
N THR A 314 -19.36 4.50 8.65
CA THR A 314 -19.39 5.40 7.50
C THR A 314 -18.41 4.92 6.43
N ALA A 315 -18.89 4.83 5.19
CA ALA A 315 -18.08 4.71 4.00
C ALA A 315 -18.17 6.03 3.24
N ASN A 316 -17.04 6.73 3.10
CA ASN A 316 -16.95 7.94 2.30
C ASN A 316 -16.30 7.59 0.94
N LEU A 317 -17.08 7.67 -0.13
CA LEU A 317 -16.64 7.49 -1.51
C LEU A 317 -16.87 8.77 -2.33
N ALA A 318 -17.13 9.91 -1.68
CA ALA A 318 -17.47 11.14 -2.36
C ALA A 318 -16.34 11.60 -3.29
N PHE A 319 -16.67 12.35 -4.33
CA PHE A 319 -15.71 12.90 -5.28
C PHE A 319 -14.84 11.86 -6.02
N THR A 320 -15.15 10.56 -5.94
CA THR A 320 -14.42 9.52 -6.68
C THR A 320 -14.80 9.52 -8.17
N VAL A 321 -13.82 9.29 -9.05
CA VAL A 321 -14.01 9.19 -10.50
C VAL A 321 -13.73 7.77 -10.98
N TYR A 322 -14.68 7.19 -11.72
CA TYR A 322 -14.59 5.86 -12.33
C TYR A 322 -14.64 5.99 -13.85
N TRP A 323 -13.49 5.77 -14.49
CA TRP A 323 -13.38 5.67 -15.95
C TRP A 323 -13.65 4.26 -16.46
N GLY A 324 -13.27 3.24 -15.69
CA GLY A 324 -13.66 1.86 -15.92
C GLY A 324 -14.90 1.49 -15.10
N ALA A 325 -15.47 0.32 -15.39
CA ALA A 325 -16.64 -0.18 -14.68
C ALA A 325 -16.41 -0.29 -13.16
N ALA A 326 -17.40 0.15 -12.38
CA ALA A 326 -17.40 0.11 -10.92
C ALA A 326 -18.42 -0.92 -10.42
N HIS A 327 -17.95 -1.96 -9.74
CA HIS A 327 -18.77 -3.08 -9.28
C HIS A 327 -18.95 -3.03 -7.76
N PHE A 328 -20.14 -2.64 -7.31
CA PHE A 328 -20.54 -2.64 -5.91
C PHE A 328 -21.51 -3.78 -5.58
N GLY A 329 -21.84 -4.64 -6.55
CA GLY A 329 -22.81 -5.72 -6.44
C GLY A 329 -22.76 -6.45 -5.09
N GLY A 330 -23.92 -6.59 -4.43
CA GLY A 330 -24.03 -7.31 -3.16
C GLY A 330 -23.50 -6.59 -1.91
N CYS A 331 -22.87 -5.40 -2.04
CA CYS A 331 -22.33 -4.65 -0.90
C CYS A 331 -23.37 -4.38 0.20
N VAL A 332 -22.88 -4.29 1.44
CA VAL A 332 -23.70 -3.93 2.60
C VAL A 332 -23.12 -2.71 3.30
N PHE A 333 -23.74 -1.55 3.08
CA PHE A 333 -23.49 -0.33 3.83
C PHE A 333 -24.37 -0.31 5.07
N ALA A 334 -23.84 -0.81 6.19
CA ALA A 334 -24.54 -0.82 7.47
C ALA A 334 -24.53 0.54 8.18
N GLY A 335 -23.49 1.36 7.95
CA GLY A 335 -23.43 2.77 8.30
C GLY A 335 -23.90 3.68 7.15
N GLN A 336 -23.53 4.97 7.23
CA GLN A 336 -23.82 5.93 6.16
C GLN A 336 -22.91 5.66 4.96
N ALA A 337 -23.41 5.90 3.75
CA ALA A 337 -22.64 5.84 2.52
C ALA A 337 -22.72 7.20 1.82
N TRP A 338 -21.57 7.81 1.57
CA TRP A 338 -21.44 9.08 0.85
C TRP A 338 -20.86 8.77 -0.53
N LEU A 339 -21.65 9.00 -1.58
CA LEU A 339 -21.30 8.85 -3.00
C LEU A 339 -21.66 10.13 -3.76
N ASP A 340 -21.71 11.25 -3.05
CA ASP A 340 -21.95 12.56 -3.62
C ASP A 340 -20.75 13.01 -4.47
N ASN A 341 -21.01 13.82 -5.49
CA ASN A 341 -19.99 14.33 -6.42
C ASN A 341 -19.14 13.28 -7.15
N CYS A 342 -19.54 12.00 -7.11
CA CYS A 342 -18.90 10.94 -7.87
C CYS A 342 -19.20 11.05 -9.36
N VAL A 343 -18.29 10.56 -10.19
CA VAL A 343 -18.45 10.50 -11.65
C VAL A 343 -18.19 9.08 -12.15
N TRP A 344 -19.16 8.48 -12.83
CA TRP A 344 -19.03 7.18 -13.51
C TRP A 344 -19.14 7.39 -15.01
N PHE A 345 -18.01 7.34 -15.72
CA PHE A 345 -17.97 7.43 -17.18
C PHE A 345 -18.38 6.13 -17.86
N ASP A 346 -18.03 5.00 -17.27
CA ASP A 346 -18.44 3.65 -17.68
C ASP A 346 -19.55 3.12 -16.75
N GLY A 347 -19.77 1.81 -16.70
CA GLY A 347 -20.83 1.18 -15.91
C GLY A 347 -20.68 1.32 -14.39
N ALA A 348 -21.79 1.51 -13.68
CA ALA A 348 -21.89 1.45 -12.24
C ALA A 348 -22.91 0.37 -11.83
N ASP A 349 -22.43 -0.71 -11.23
CA ASP A 349 -23.24 -1.83 -10.76
C ASP A 349 -23.49 -1.73 -9.25
N PHE A 350 -24.71 -1.40 -8.86
CA PHE A 350 -25.23 -1.41 -7.50
C PHE A 350 -26.25 -2.54 -7.27
N SER A 351 -26.21 -3.59 -8.10
CA SER A 351 -27.16 -4.70 -8.01
C SER A 351 -27.08 -5.38 -6.64
N GLY A 352 -28.24 -5.66 -6.03
CA GLY A 352 -28.32 -6.32 -4.73
C GLY A 352 -27.75 -5.54 -3.53
N VAL A 353 -27.27 -4.30 -3.71
CA VAL A 353 -26.65 -3.50 -2.64
C VAL A 353 -27.66 -3.20 -1.53
N LYS A 354 -27.18 -3.19 -0.28
CA LYS A 354 -28.01 -2.94 0.92
C LYS A 354 -27.54 -1.70 1.65
N PHE A 355 -28.25 -0.60 1.46
CA PHE A 355 -28.06 0.65 2.18
C PHE A 355 -28.93 0.71 3.43
N LYS A 356 -28.33 0.50 4.60
CA LYS A 356 -29.09 0.39 5.87
C LYS A 356 -29.27 1.72 6.62
N LYS A 357 -28.61 2.80 6.18
CA LYS A 357 -28.71 4.16 6.74
C LYS A 357 -28.88 5.19 5.62
N LYS A 358 -28.50 6.45 5.87
CA LYS A 358 -28.51 7.52 4.85
C LYS A 358 -27.51 7.13 3.76
N THR A 359 -27.95 7.24 2.51
CA THR A 359 -27.11 7.15 1.32
C THR A 359 -27.25 8.45 0.55
N ASP A 360 -26.11 9.00 0.16
CA ASP A 360 -26.02 10.27 -0.54
C ASP A 360 -25.44 10.07 -1.94
N PHE A 361 -26.17 10.49 -2.96
CA PHE A 361 -25.74 10.59 -4.36
C PHE A 361 -26.00 12.01 -4.88
N GLU A 362 -26.02 13.02 -4.00
CA GLU A 362 -26.14 14.41 -4.42
C GLU A 362 -25.00 14.77 -5.39
N GLU A 363 -25.35 15.45 -6.49
CA GLU A 363 -24.37 15.86 -7.52
C GLU A 363 -23.58 14.70 -8.17
N ALA A 364 -24.06 13.46 -8.03
CA ALA A 364 -23.51 12.29 -8.69
C ALA A 364 -23.78 12.32 -10.21
N HIS A 365 -22.76 11.98 -11.01
CA HIS A 365 -22.84 11.94 -12.47
C HIS A 365 -22.68 10.49 -12.97
N LEU A 366 -23.80 9.86 -13.35
CA LEU A 366 -23.86 8.49 -13.86
C LEU A 366 -24.01 8.53 -15.38
N LEU A 367 -22.86 8.47 -16.07
CA LEU A 367 -22.74 8.75 -17.50
C LEU A 367 -22.67 7.48 -18.35
N GLY A 368 -22.30 6.34 -17.76
CA GLY A 368 -22.43 5.01 -18.33
C GLY A 368 -23.67 4.25 -17.85
N ALA A 369 -23.69 2.94 -18.09
CA ALA A 369 -24.81 2.08 -17.68
C ALA A 369 -24.92 2.02 -16.15
N THR A 370 -26.13 2.06 -15.61
CA THR A 370 -26.35 2.06 -14.16
C THR A 370 -27.34 0.98 -13.75
N ASP A 371 -26.94 0.11 -12.82
CA ASP A 371 -27.80 -0.99 -12.37
C ASP A 371 -28.08 -0.93 -10.86
N PHE A 372 -29.34 -0.75 -10.47
CA PHE A 372 -29.83 -0.86 -9.09
C PHE A 372 -30.72 -2.09 -8.88
N LEU A 373 -30.66 -3.09 -9.77
CA LEU A 373 -31.49 -4.29 -9.72
C LEU A 373 -31.37 -4.97 -8.35
N GLY A 374 -32.48 -5.09 -7.64
CA GLY A 374 -32.51 -5.74 -6.33
C GLY A 374 -31.79 -4.97 -5.22
N ALA A 375 -31.33 -3.73 -5.45
CA ALA A 375 -30.82 -2.86 -4.39
C ALA A 375 -31.91 -2.58 -3.33
N SER A 376 -31.50 -2.24 -2.11
CA SER A 376 -32.43 -1.95 -1.02
C SER A 376 -31.98 -0.76 -0.18
N PHE A 377 -32.95 0.06 0.19
CA PHE A 377 -32.76 1.33 0.86
C PHE A 377 -33.58 1.38 2.15
N ALA A 378 -32.91 1.72 3.26
CA ALA A 378 -33.58 1.95 4.55
C ALA A 378 -34.16 3.37 4.68
N ARG A 379 -33.61 4.32 3.92
CA ARG A 379 -34.03 5.72 3.78
C ARG A 379 -34.07 6.06 2.30
N VAL A 380 -34.89 7.04 1.90
CA VAL A 380 -34.90 7.51 0.51
C VAL A 380 -33.48 8.01 0.16
N PRO A 381 -32.84 7.49 -0.90
CA PRO A 381 -31.55 7.99 -1.34
C PRO A 381 -31.68 9.40 -1.94
N ALA A 382 -30.71 10.26 -1.67
CA ALA A 382 -30.69 11.63 -2.21
C ALA A 382 -29.94 11.64 -3.56
N PHE A 383 -30.55 12.26 -4.58
CA PHE A 383 -29.98 12.42 -5.92
C PHE A 383 -30.08 13.88 -6.40
N THR A 384 -30.24 14.83 -5.48
CA THR A 384 -30.38 16.25 -5.81
C THR A 384 -29.18 16.72 -6.62
N GLY A 385 -29.41 17.34 -7.78
CA GLY A 385 -28.33 17.82 -8.65
C GLY A 385 -27.61 16.71 -9.43
N GLY A 386 -27.99 15.44 -9.25
CA GLY A 386 -27.40 14.34 -9.99
C GLY A 386 -27.74 14.36 -11.48
N VAL A 387 -26.89 13.75 -12.30
CA VAL A 387 -27.01 13.74 -13.76
C VAL A 387 -26.92 12.32 -14.29
N PHE A 388 -27.88 11.94 -15.14
CA PHE A 388 -27.94 10.62 -15.77
C PHE A 388 -27.83 10.72 -17.30
N ASN A 389 -27.06 9.81 -17.90
CA ASN A 389 -27.11 9.58 -19.33
C ASN A 389 -28.22 8.57 -19.69
N THR A 390 -29.38 9.06 -20.08
CA THR A 390 -30.53 8.20 -20.44
C THR A 390 -30.37 7.46 -21.78
N ALA A 391 -29.27 7.70 -22.52
CA ALA A 391 -28.93 6.89 -23.68
C ALA A 391 -28.19 5.60 -23.30
N ALA A 392 -27.68 5.50 -22.07
CA ALA A 392 -27.13 4.27 -21.51
C ALA A 392 -28.25 3.40 -20.91
N GLU A 393 -27.96 2.12 -20.71
CA GLU A 393 -28.86 1.20 -20.04
C GLU A 393 -28.93 1.52 -18.54
N ASN A 394 -30.12 1.86 -18.06
CA ASN A 394 -30.35 2.21 -16.66
C ASN A 394 -31.46 1.34 -16.08
N VAL A 395 -31.16 0.63 -14.99
CA VAL A 395 -32.08 -0.27 -14.29
C VAL A 395 -32.31 0.25 -12.88
N PHE A 396 -33.54 0.63 -12.58
CA PHE A 396 -33.94 1.21 -11.29
C PHE A 396 -34.89 0.30 -10.48
N GLU A 397 -34.99 -0.98 -10.86
CA GLU A 397 -35.85 -1.95 -10.20
C GLU A 397 -35.26 -2.42 -8.87
N VAL A 398 -35.57 -1.70 -7.79
CA VAL A 398 -35.14 -2.06 -6.44
C VAL A 398 -35.85 -3.29 -5.88
N SER A 399 -35.26 -3.93 -4.88
CA SER A 399 -35.82 -5.09 -4.21
C SER A 399 -37.22 -4.82 -3.66
N ALA A 400 -38.14 -5.78 -3.85
CA ALA A 400 -39.45 -5.78 -3.18
C ALA A 400 -39.36 -5.78 -1.64
N LYS A 401 -38.18 -6.11 -1.07
CA LYS A 401 -37.92 -6.06 0.38
C LYS A 401 -37.35 -4.72 0.85
N SER A 402 -37.12 -3.77 -0.06
CA SER A 402 -36.63 -2.42 0.29
C SER A 402 -37.62 -1.71 1.20
N LYS A 403 -37.14 -0.98 2.21
CA LYS A 403 -38.01 -0.23 3.14
C LYS A 403 -38.51 1.08 2.52
N GLN A 404 -37.71 1.65 1.63
CA GLN A 404 -38.01 2.85 0.87
C GLN A 404 -37.86 2.56 -0.62
N PRO A 405 -38.70 3.16 -1.48
CA PRO A 405 -38.51 3.05 -2.92
C PRO A 405 -37.26 3.85 -3.36
N LEU A 406 -36.88 3.66 -4.62
CA LEU A 406 -36.10 4.65 -5.37
C LEU A 406 -37.11 5.50 -6.16
N PRO A 407 -37.46 6.72 -5.70
CA PRO A 407 -38.46 7.53 -6.37
C PRO A 407 -37.96 7.96 -7.75
N LEU A 408 -38.80 7.84 -8.77
CA LEU A 408 -38.47 8.22 -10.14
C LEU A 408 -39.35 9.38 -10.63
N ALA A 409 -38.77 10.30 -11.37
CA ALA A 409 -39.46 11.36 -12.10
C ALA A 409 -38.96 11.35 -13.56
N GLY A 410 -39.85 11.11 -14.52
CA GLY A 410 -39.46 11.03 -15.94
C GLY A 410 -38.54 9.85 -16.28
N GLY A 411 -38.55 8.78 -15.48
CA GLY A 411 -37.74 7.57 -15.70
C GLY A 411 -36.34 7.59 -15.08
N ILE A 412 -35.97 8.64 -14.36
CA ILE A 412 -34.71 8.78 -13.61
C ILE A 412 -34.97 9.10 -12.13
N PRO A 413 -33.99 8.93 -11.22
CA PRO A 413 -34.15 9.28 -9.81
C PRO A 413 -34.63 10.72 -9.58
N GLN A 414 -35.59 10.88 -8.68
CA GLN A 414 -36.15 12.18 -8.35
C GLN A 414 -35.07 13.11 -7.77
N GLY A 415 -35.01 14.35 -8.29
CA GLY A 415 -33.98 15.33 -7.93
C GLY A 415 -32.80 15.37 -8.90
N ALA A 416 -32.65 14.34 -9.74
CA ALA A 416 -31.68 14.30 -10.83
C ALA A 416 -32.27 14.84 -12.14
N ARG A 417 -31.39 15.08 -13.11
CA ARG A 417 -31.75 15.43 -14.49
C ARG A 417 -31.08 14.49 -15.50
N ALA A 418 -31.64 14.40 -16.69
CA ALA A 418 -30.99 13.74 -17.82
C ALA A 418 -30.01 14.69 -18.50
N LEU A 419 -28.95 14.14 -19.11
CA LEU A 419 -28.16 14.88 -20.11
C LEU A 419 -29.05 15.32 -21.27
N THR A 420 -28.84 16.54 -21.76
CA THR A 420 -29.44 17.01 -23.02
C THR A 420 -28.80 16.31 -24.23
N ALA A 421 -29.41 16.44 -25.40
CA ALA A 421 -28.84 15.88 -26.63
C ALA A 421 -27.46 16.48 -26.96
N THR A 422 -27.28 17.79 -26.74
CA THR A 422 -26.01 18.48 -26.94
C THR A 422 -24.95 18.02 -25.95
N GLU A 423 -25.29 17.91 -24.66
CA GLU A 423 -24.35 17.41 -23.64
C GLU A 423 -23.91 15.97 -23.94
N ARG A 424 -24.82 15.10 -24.40
CA ARG A 424 -24.46 13.74 -24.80
C ARG A 424 -23.49 13.71 -25.97
N GLN A 425 -23.66 14.59 -26.94
CA GLN A 425 -22.74 14.70 -28.08
C GLN A 425 -21.34 15.14 -27.61
N VAL A 426 -21.27 16.21 -26.80
CA VAL A 426 -20.01 16.72 -26.24
C VAL A 426 -19.32 15.65 -25.38
N LEU A 427 -20.09 14.95 -24.55
CA LEU A 427 -19.58 13.84 -23.74
C LEU A 427 -18.96 12.75 -24.63
N ALA A 428 -19.65 12.32 -25.69
CA ALA A 428 -19.15 11.30 -26.59
C ALA A 428 -17.83 11.71 -27.29
N GLU A 429 -17.75 12.97 -27.75
CA GLU A 429 -16.53 13.53 -28.36
C GLU A 429 -15.36 13.59 -27.37
N ARG A 430 -15.60 14.09 -26.15
CA ARG A 430 -14.57 14.20 -25.11
C ARG A 430 -14.15 12.83 -24.55
N LEU A 431 -15.06 11.86 -24.44
CA LEU A 431 -14.71 10.48 -24.05
C LEU A 431 -13.77 9.84 -25.07
N GLN A 432 -13.98 10.08 -26.37
CA GLN A 432 -13.05 9.62 -27.41
C GLN A 432 -11.67 10.26 -27.25
N ALA A 433 -11.61 11.57 -27.01
CA ALA A 433 -10.35 12.29 -26.76
C ALA A 433 -9.64 11.83 -25.47
N ALA A 434 -10.41 11.48 -24.45
CA ALA A 434 -9.92 10.99 -23.15
C ALA A 434 -9.50 9.50 -23.15
N GLY A 435 -9.59 8.82 -24.30
CA GLY A 435 -9.23 7.41 -24.41
C GLY A 435 -10.11 6.52 -23.54
N ALA A 436 -11.39 6.84 -23.38
CA ALA A 436 -12.32 6.04 -22.60
C ALA A 436 -12.34 4.57 -23.06
N GLY A 437 -12.37 3.64 -22.11
CA GLY A 437 -12.28 2.20 -22.37
C GLY A 437 -10.86 1.67 -22.66
N ARG A 438 -9.82 2.52 -22.59
CA ARG A 438 -8.43 2.06 -22.63
C ARG A 438 -7.86 1.99 -21.22
N GLU A 439 -7.38 0.81 -20.84
CA GLU A 439 -6.54 0.59 -19.65
C GLU A 439 -5.14 1.18 -19.91
N THR A 440 -4.99 2.49 -19.76
CA THR A 440 -3.73 3.18 -20.09
C THR A 440 -3.41 4.31 -19.13
N ASN A 441 -2.13 4.38 -18.79
CA ASN A 441 -1.45 5.47 -18.10
C ASN A 441 -0.75 6.44 -19.07
N ALA A 442 -1.11 6.42 -20.36
CA ALA A 442 -0.46 7.27 -21.33
C ALA A 442 -0.76 8.74 -21.04
N ARG A 443 0.31 9.53 -20.87
CA ARG A 443 0.26 10.98 -20.59
C ARG A 443 -0.60 11.77 -21.56
N GLU A 444 -0.73 11.30 -22.81
CA GLU A 444 -1.58 11.93 -23.82
C GLU A 444 -3.07 12.00 -23.42
N PHE A 445 -3.52 11.14 -22.50
CA PHE A 445 -4.89 11.15 -21.99
C PHE A 445 -5.06 11.92 -20.69
N GLU A 446 -3.99 12.26 -19.95
CA GLU A 446 -4.10 12.92 -18.64
C GLU A 446 -4.81 14.27 -18.74
N GLN A 447 -4.38 15.13 -19.68
CA GLN A 447 -5.00 16.43 -19.90
C GLN A 447 -6.45 16.30 -20.39
N PRO A 448 -6.78 15.55 -21.47
CA PRO A 448 -8.16 15.35 -21.91
C PRO A 448 -9.08 14.77 -20.82
N ARG A 449 -8.58 13.83 -20.00
CA ARG A 449 -9.33 13.26 -18.86
C ARG A 449 -9.62 14.32 -17.80
N SER A 450 -8.63 15.14 -17.46
CA SER A 450 -8.78 16.23 -16.49
C SER A 450 -9.78 17.29 -16.98
N GLU A 451 -9.69 17.70 -18.24
CA GLU A 451 -10.61 18.64 -18.87
C GLU A 451 -12.05 18.10 -18.91
N LEU A 452 -12.22 16.78 -19.15
CA LEU A 452 -13.53 16.16 -19.10
C LEU A 452 -14.10 16.11 -17.69
N ILE A 453 -13.31 15.74 -16.67
CA ILE A 453 -13.76 15.75 -15.27
C ILE A 453 -14.21 17.17 -14.87
N ARG A 454 -13.43 18.20 -15.22
CA ARG A 454 -13.78 19.60 -14.97
C ARG A 454 -15.11 19.98 -15.65
N TRP A 455 -15.27 19.64 -16.92
CA TRP A 455 -16.51 19.90 -17.65
C TRP A 455 -17.72 19.23 -17.00
N VAL A 456 -17.60 17.97 -16.59
CA VAL A 456 -18.67 17.26 -15.88
C VAL A 456 -19.01 17.96 -14.56
N ARG A 457 -18.01 18.26 -13.72
CA ARG A 457 -18.26 18.80 -12.38
C ARG A 457 -18.81 20.23 -12.36
N TYR A 458 -18.44 21.07 -13.31
CA TYR A 458 -18.75 22.51 -13.25
C TYR A 458 -19.69 22.99 -14.36
N GLU A 459 -19.51 22.50 -15.58
CA GLU A 459 -20.31 22.96 -16.72
C GLU A 459 -21.61 22.17 -16.86
N VAL A 460 -21.58 20.86 -16.61
CA VAL A 460 -22.80 20.02 -16.62
C VAL A 460 -23.60 20.22 -15.34
N ALA A 461 -22.98 20.28 -14.17
CA ALA A 461 -23.72 20.53 -12.93
C ALA A 461 -24.41 21.91 -12.87
N GLY A 462 -23.99 22.87 -13.71
CA GLY A 462 -24.50 24.24 -13.71
C GLY A 462 -23.95 25.11 -12.56
N THR A 463 -22.89 24.64 -11.91
CA THR A 463 -22.17 25.29 -10.81
C THR A 463 -20.95 26.04 -11.37
N LEU A 464 -21.18 27.22 -11.93
CA LEU A 464 -20.11 28.16 -12.22
C LEU A 464 -19.75 28.91 -10.93
N ASP A 465 -18.87 28.35 -10.11
CA ASP A 465 -18.08 29.16 -9.16
C ASP A 465 -16.59 28.91 -9.42
N GLU A 466 -15.97 29.84 -10.17
CA GLU A 466 -14.59 29.75 -10.65
C GLU A 466 -13.55 29.78 -9.52
N ALA A 467 -13.96 30.04 -8.27
CA ALA A 467 -13.07 30.18 -7.12
C ALA A 467 -12.67 28.84 -6.44
N GLU A 468 -13.44 27.75 -6.59
CA GLU A 468 -13.07 26.43 -6.04
C GLU A 468 -12.23 25.57 -6.99
N ALA A 469 -12.26 25.90 -8.29
CA ALA A 469 -11.55 25.17 -9.35
C ALA A 469 -10.02 25.14 -9.17
N ASP A 470 -9.44 26.10 -8.43
CA ASP A 470 -8.00 26.17 -8.15
C ASP A 470 -7.59 25.40 -6.88
N SER A 471 -8.55 24.86 -6.10
CA SER A 471 -8.28 24.24 -4.79
C SER A 471 -8.34 22.71 -4.78
N VAL A 472 -8.92 22.10 -5.80
CA VAL A 472 -8.96 20.64 -5.99
C VAL A 472 -7.83 20.26 -6.95
N GLY A 473 -6.69 19.85 -6.38
CA GLY A 473 -5.43 19.50 -7.05
C GLY A 473 -5.56 19.01 -8.50
N VAL A 474 -5.55 19.96 -9.44
CA VAL A 474 -5.27 19.71 -10.84
C VAL A 474 -3.76 19.60 -10.94
N PHE A 475 -3.28 18.42 -11.33
CA PHE A 475 -1.90 18.11 -11.77
C PHE A 475 -0.95 19.32 -11.75
N THR A 476 -0.35 19.61 -10.60
CA THR A 476 0.88 20.39 -10.61
C THR A 476 1.96 19.48 -11.15
N GLU A 477 2.54 19.86 -12.29
CA GLU A 477 3.72 19.26 -12.87
C GLU A 477 4.73 18.89 -11.78
N ALA A 478 4.92 17.59 -11.53
CA ALA A 478 6.13 17.11 -10.87
C ALA A 478 7.24 17.10 -11.94
N ALA A 479 8.22 18.00 -11.79
CA ALA A 479 9.44 18.04 -12.57
C ALA A 479 10.46 16.97 -12.14
#